data_AF-A0A7S3MNV6-F1
#
_entry.id   AF-A0A7S3MNV6-F1
#
_cell.length_a   1.000
_cell.length_b   1.000
_cell.length_c   1.000
_cell.angle_alpha   90.00
_cell.angle_beta   90.00
_cell.angle_gamma   90.00
#
_symmetry.space_group_name_H-M   'P 1'
#
loop_
_entity.id
_entity.type
_entity.pdbx_description
1 polymer ?
#
loop_
_entity_poly.entity_id
_entity_poly.type
_entity_poly.pdbx_seq_one_letter_code
_entity_poly.pdbx_strand_id
1 'polypeptide(L)'
;MASVVAATSDQWAVVIANSKHYSYYGHQADSSHAVKLLIENGVPRDQIIHFAYDDIAYNVHNPFPGTLYNRPTINEEGLNVYDSSQIDYRGSEVNRTNFFKVLLGDETASGPVLKSTKESKVFVYMVGHGAFGMVPMPDTHTDQWVYADQLDHTLTQMKEKGLFKELLFYMDTDESGSMFNGLHAHDGILAVTSARPNESSWATFCGNDAIVNSLKIGACLGTQFSINWMQDSEYHHRETENIHDQVSIIQ
;
A
#
# COMPACT_ATOMS: atom_id res chain seq x y z
N MET A 1 -26.91 24.94 -19.85
CA MET A 1 -26.46 23.85 -18.97
C MET A 1 -24.95 23.92 -18.91
N ALA A 2 -24.38 24.27 -17.76
CA ALA A 2 -22.94 24.22 -17.59
C ALA A 2 -22.52 22.75 -17.54
N SER A 3 -21.68 22.33 -18.49
CA SER A 3 -20.99 21.06 -18.43
C SER A 3 -20.13 21.09 -17.17
N VAL A 4 -20.46 20.27 -16.17
CA VAL A 4 -19.54 19.97 -15.08
C VAL A 4 -18.42 19.18 -15.73
N VAL A 5 -17.33 19.86 -16.05
CA VAL A 5 -16.07 19.19 -16.36
C VAL A 5 -15.73 18.44 -15.08
N ALA A 6 -15.81 17.11 -15.09
CA ALA A 6 -15.27 16.31 -14.00
C ALA A 6 -13.85 16.83 -13.77
N ALA A 7 -13.55 17.29 -12.55
CA ALA A 7 -12.20 17.70 -12.21
C ALA A 7 -11.30 16.50 -12.58
N THR A 8 -10.41 16.70 -13.55
CA THR A 8 -9.40 15.68 -13.87
C THR A 8 -8.61 15.48 -12.60
N SER A 9 -8.84 14.37 -11.90
CA SER A 9 -8.02 13.99 -10.77
C SER A 9 -6.58 13.90 -11.27
N ASP A 10 -5.68 14.58 -10.58
CA ASP A 10 -4.24 14.49 -10.80
C ASP A 10 -3.57 13.76 -9.63
N GLN A 11 -4.33 12.87 -8.99
CA GLN A 11 -3.91 12.05 -7.87
C GLN A 11 -3.66 10.63 -8.36
N TRP A 12 -2.46 10.13 -8.16
CA TRP A 12 -2.07 8.78 -8.53
C TRP A 12 -1.69 7.98 -7.30
N ALA A 13 -1.93 6.67 -7.33
CA ALA A 13 -1.54 5.78 -6.27
C ALA A 13 -0.83 4.53 -6.79
N VAL A 14 0.20 4.09 -6.07
CA VAL A 14 0.81 2.77 -6.23
C VAL A 14 0.71 2.05 -4.89
N VAL A 15 -0.03 0.96 -4.84
CA VAL A 15 -0.29 0.18 -3.63
C VAL A 15 0.31 -1.20 -3.80
N ILE A 16 1.12 -1.65 -2.84
CA ILE A 16 1.82 -2.95 -2.93
C ILE A 16 1.83 -3.72 -1.61
N ALA A 17 1.30 -4.96 -1.66
CA ALA A 17 1.55 -5.99 -0.66
C ALA A 17 2.73 -6.86 -1.12
N ASN A 18 3.90 -6.76 -0.46
CA ASN A 18 5.12 -7.47 -0.86
C ASN A 18 5.30 -8.84 -0.18
N SER A 19 4.21 -9.55 0.11
CA SER A 19 4.24 -10.88 0.71
C SER A 19 3.21 -11.85 0.11
N LYS A 20 3.36 -13.13 0.39
CA LYS A 20 2.49 -14.23 -0.03
C LYS A 20 2.36 -15.28 1.07
N HIS A 21 1.42 -16.20 0.95
CA HIS A 21 1.00 -17.20 1.93
C HIS A 21 -0.03 -16.69 2.93
N TYR A 22 -0.96 -17.59 3.28
CA TYR A 22 -2.10 -17.28 4.14
C TYR A 22 -1.72 -16.75 5.53
N SER A 23 -0.55 -17.11 6.06
CA SER A 23 -0.05 -16.56 7.33
C SER A 23 0.15 -15.04 7.30
N TYR A 24 0.30 -14.46 6.11
CA TYR A 24 0.47 -13.03 5.88
C TYR A 24 -0.78 -12.38 5.28
N TYR A 25 -1.96 -12.95 5.58
CA TYR A 25 -3.28 -12.44 5.22
C TYR A 25 -3.39 -10.91 5.34
N GLY A 26 -2.95 -10.38 6.49
CA GLY A 26 -3.05 -8.96 6.83
C GLY A 26 -2.49 -8.04 5.75
N HIS A 27 -1.33 -8.33 5.17
CA HIS A 27 -0.70 -7.43 4.21
C HIS A 27 -1.54 -7.22 2.93
N GLN A 28 -2.17 -8.29 2.41
CA GLN A 28 -3.05 -8.16 1.23
C GLN A 28 -4.45 -7.62 1.59
N ALA A 29 -4.89 -7.80 2.84
CA ALA A 29 -6.09 -7.14 3.35
C ALA A 29 -5.86 -5.64 3.51
N ASP A 30 -4.71 -5.22 4.06
CA ASP A 30 -4.32 -3.82 4.21
C ASP A 30 -4.20 -3.14 2.84
N SER A 31 -3.51 -3.77 1.88
CA SER A 31 -3.36 -3.22 0.52
C SER A 31 -4.71 -3.10 -0.21
N SER A 32 -5.59 -4.09 -0.07
CA SER A 32 -6.93 -4.04 -0.66
C SER A 32 -7.81 -2.97 0.02
N HIS A 33 -7.68 -2.78 1.33
CA HIS A 33 -8.39 -1.75 2.06
C HIS A 33 -7.94 -0.34 1.63
N ALA A 34 -6.63 -0.12 1.48
CA ALA A 34 -6.09 1.13 0.96
C ALA A 34 -6.65 1.47 -0.44
N VAL A 35 -6.72 0.50 -1.35
CA VAL A 35 -7.33 0.69 -2.68
C VAL A 35 -8.80 1.09 -2.56
N LYS A 36 -9.56 0.42 -1.70
CA LYS A 36 -10.97 0.75 -1.46
C LYS A 36 -11.14 2.18 -0.95
N LEU A 37 -10.34 2.59 0.03
CA LEU A 37 -10.36 3.94 0.58
C LEU A 37 -9.99 5.01 -0.46
N LEU A 38 -8.99 4.75 -1.30
CA LEU A 38 -8.61 5.67 -2.38
C LEU A 38 -9.76 5.89 -3.37
N ILE A 39 -10.45 4.82 -3.76
CA ILE A 39 -11.62 4.89 -4.66
C ILE A 39 -12.78 5.65 -3.98
N GLU A 40 -13.08 5.33 -2.72
CA GLU A 40 -14.14 5.99 -1.96
C GLU A 40 -13.85 7.48 -1.74
N ASN A 41 -12.57 7.86 -1.65
CA ASN A 41 -12.10 9.24 -1.62
C ASN A 41 -11.96 9.88 -3.01
N GLY A 42 -12.41 9.22 -4.07
CA GLY A 42 -12.53 9.82 -5.40
C GLY A 42 -11.26 9.81 -6.25
N VAL A 43 -10.24 9.03 -5.88
CA VAL A 43 -9.13 8.70 -6.79
C VAL A 43 -9.70 7.76 -7.86
N PRO A 44 -9.66 8.12 -9.16
CA PRO A 44 -10.12 7.24 -10.22
C PRO A 44 -9.37 5.91 -10.20
N ARG A 45 -10.10 4.81 -10.40
CA ARG A 45 -9.49 3.47 -10.35
C ARG A 45 -8.33 3.33 -11.34
N ASP A 46 -8.42 3.89 -12.54
CA ASP A 46 -7.34 3.87 -13.54
C ASP A 46 -6.09 4.69 -13.16
N GLN A 47 -6.15 5.44 -12.05
CA GLN A 47 -5.02 6.14 -11.43
C GLN A 47 -4.45 5.42 -10.20
N ILE A 48 -4.97 4.24 -9.86
CA ILE A 48 -4.48 3.38 -8.77
C ILE A 48 -3.85 2.14 -9.40
N ILE A 49 -2.61 1.84 -9.04
CA ILE A 49 -1.90 0.65 -9.52
C ILE A 49 -1.68 -0.29 -8.34
N HIS A 50 -2.31 -1.46 -8.37
CA HIS A 50 -2.31 -2.39 -7.23
C HIS A 50 -1.49 -3.66 -7.51
N PHE A 51 -0.51 -3.92 -6.63
CA PHE A 51 0.27 -5.13 -6.55
C PHE A 51 -0.14 -5.97 -5.35
N ALA A 52 -0.56 -7.21 -5.59
CA ALA A 52 -0.79 -8.20 -4.54
C ALA A 52 -0.62 -9.61 -5.12
N TYR A 53 -0.07 -10.54 -4.34
CA TYR A 53 0.19 -11.88 -4.85
C TYR A 53 -1.09 -12.64 -5.24
N ASP A 54 -2.23 -12.28 -4.61
CA ASP A 54 -3.58 -12.78 -4.88
C ASP A 54 -3.79 -14.27 -4.52
N ASP A 55 -3.16 -14.72 -3.43
CA ASP A 55 -3.22 -16.10 -2.95
C ASP A 55 -4.01 -16.28 -1.64
N ILE A 56 -4.75 -15.24 -1.21
CA ILE A 56 -5.46 -15.20 0.07
C ILE A 56 -6.97 -15.36 -0.08
N ALA A 57 -7.61 -14.60 -0.98
CA ALA A 57 -9.07 -14.55 -1.09
C ALA A 57 -9.69 -15.92 -1.37
N TYR A 58 -9.04 -16.75 -2.20
CA TYR A 58 -9.48 -18.12 -2.52
C TYR A 58 -8.58 -19.20 -1.89
N ASN A 59 -7.80 -18.86 -0.87
CA ASN A 59 -6.99 -19.84 -0.15
C ASN A 59 -7.88 -20.88 0.52
N VAL A 60 -7.43 -22.14 0.57
CA VAL A 60 -8.17 -23.23 1.24
C VAL A 60 -8.37 -23.01 2.74
N HIS A 61 -7.54 -22.16 3.36
CA HIS A 61 -7.67 -21.79 4.76
C HIS A 61 -8.60 -20.60 4.98
N ASN A 62 -9.00 -19.87 3.93
CA ASN A 62 -9.92 -18.75 4.06
C ASN A 62 -11.35 -19.24 4.33
N PRO A 63 -11.93 -18.97 5.51
CA PRO A 63 -13.30 -19.40 5.81
C PRO A 63 -14.36 -18.69 4.95
N PHE A 64 -14.00 -17.60 4.26
CA PHE A 64 -14.87 -16.81 3.40
C PHE A 64 -14.27 -16.67 1.99
N PRO A 65 -14.37 -17.69 1.13
CA PRO A 65 -13.80 -17.65 -0.22
C PRO A 65 -14.26 -16.43 -1.03
N GLY A 66 -13.31 -15.76 -1.67
CA GLY A 66 -13.55 -14.56 -2.48
C GLY A 66 -13.66 -13.26 -1.68
N THR A 67 -13.30 -13.26 -0.39
CA THR A 67 -13.36 -12.07 0.46
C THR A 67 -12.09 -11.90 1.30
N LEU A 68 -11.76 -10.64 1.61
CA LEU A 68 -10.76 -10.26 2.59
C LEU A 68 -11.35 -9.24 3.58
N TYR A 69 -10.91 -9.27 4.83
CA TYR A 69 -11.38 -8.38 5.89
C TYR A 69 -10.19 -7.81 6.64
N ASN A 70 -10.19 -6.50 6.86
CA ASN A 70 -9.06 -5.83 7.49
C ASN A 70 -9.32 -5.45 8.96
N ARG A 71 -10.46 -5.87 9.53
CA ARG A 71 -10.78 -5.67 10.94
C ARG A 71 -11.72 -6.76 11.49
N PRO A 72 -11.72 -7.00 12.81
CA PRO A 72 -12.63 -7.95 13.43
C PRO A 72 -14.07 -7.48 13.31
N THR A 73 -14.99 -8.43 13.37
CA THR A 73 -16.41 -8.14 13.47
C THR A 73 -16.96 -8.77 14.74
N ILE A 74 -17.48 -7.95 15.64
CA ILE A 74 -18.05 -8.44 16.90
C ILE A 74 -19.59 -8.38 16.83
N ASN A 75 -20.16 -7.32 16.27
CA ASN A 75 -21.62 -7.11 16.17
C ASN A 75 -22.05 -6.45 14.86
N GLU A 76 -21.22 -6.51 13.83
CA GLU A 76 -21.49 -5.95 12.50
C GLU A 76 -21.09 -6.94 11.41
N GLU A 77 -21.60 -6.74 10.20
CA GLU A 77 -21.13 -7.50 9.04
C GLU A 77 -19.73 -7.00 8.65
N GLY A 78 -18.84 -7.94 8.32
CA GLY A 78 -17.51 -7.59 7.86
C GLY A 78 -17.52 -6.83 6.55
N LEU A 79 -16.75 -5.75 6.48
CA LEU A 79 -16.48 -5.06 5.22
C LEU A 79 -15.52 -5.91 4.37
N ASN A 80 -16.01 -6.46 3.27
CA ASN A 80 -15.15 -7.10 2.29
C ASN A 80 -14.31 -6.03 1.57
N VAL A 81 -13.00 -6.02 1.82
CA VAL A 81 -12.06 -5.08 1.17
C VAL A 81 -11.54 -5.59 -0.17
N TYR A 82 -11.73 -6.87 -0.48
CA TYR A 82 -11.24 -7.48 -1.72
C TYR A 82 -12.08 -7.11 -2.96
N ASP A 83 -13.35 -6.75 -2.77
CA ASP A 83 -14.29 -6.44 -3.86
C ASP A 83 -13.86 -5.30 -4.79
N SER A 84 -13.07 -4.36 -4.26
CA SER A 84 -12.59 -3.15 -4.93
C SER A 84 -11.11 -3.25 -5.31
N SER A 85 -10.46 -4.35 -4.92
CA SER A 85 -9.02 -4.55 -4.97
C SER A 85 -8.44 -4.48 -6.40
N GLN A 86 -9.16 -5.07 -7.37
CA GLN A 86 -8.80 -5.11 -8.80
C GLN A 86 -7.28 -5.18 -9.02
N ILE A 87 -6.64 -6.31 -8.75
CA ILE A 87 -5.18 -6.38 -8.72
C ILE A 87 -4.60 -6.31 -10.15
N ASP A 88 -3.67 -5.38 -10.37
CA ASP A 88 -3.02 -5.13 -11.68
C ASP A 88 -1.80 -6.03 -11.90
N TYR A 89 -1.02 -6.28 -10.84
CA TYR A 89 0.13 -7.17 -10.86
C TYR A 89 -0.06 -8.30 -9.84
N ARG A 90 -0.17 -9.54 -10.35
CA ARG A 90 -0.49 -10.74 -9.55
C ARG A 90 0.65 -11.76 -9.51
N GLY A 91 0.70 -12.56 -8.46
CA GLY A 91 1.67 -13.65 -8.34
C GLY A 91 3.11 -13.18 -8.54
N SER A 92 3.83 -13.81 -9.47
CA SER A 92 5.23 -13.49 -9.78
C SER A 92 5.45 -12.13 -10.45
N GLU A 93 4.38 -11.45 -10.88
CA GLU A 93 4.46 -10.08 -11.38
C GLU A 93 4.66 -9.06 -10.25
N VAL A 94 4.41 -9.45 -9.01
CA VAL A 94 4.79 -8.69 -7.81
C VAL A 94 6.29 -8.86 -7.57
N ASN A 95 7.06 -8.06 -8.30
CA ASN A 95 8.51 -8.09 -8.28
C ASN A 95 9.10 -6.68 -8.39
N ARG A 96 10.38 -6.55 -8.02
CA ARG A 96 11.11 -5.28 -8.03
C ARG A 96 11.13 -4.63 -9.41
N THR A 97 11.31 -5.43 -10.46
CA THR A 97 11.43 -4.91 -11.83
C THR A 97 10.17 -4.17 -12.23
N ASN A 98 9.00 -4.79 -12.03
CA ASN A 98 7.72 -4.14 -12.31
C ASN A 98 7.47 -2.95 -11.37
N PHE A 99 7.80 -3.06 -10.08
CA PHE A 99 7.63 -1.96 -9.14
C PHE A 99 8.38 -0.69 -9.58
N PHE A 100 9.66 -0.78 -9.91
CA PHE A 100 10.43 0.38 -10.38
C PHE A 100 9.97 0.88 -11.75
N LYS A 101 9.60 -0.01 -12.68
CA LYS A 101 9.03 0.41 -13.97
C LYS A 101 7.73 1.18 -13.80
N VAL A 102 6.86 0.74 -12.90
CA VAL A 102 5.62 1.45 -12.56
C VAL A 102 5.91 2.85 -12.06
N LEU A 103 6.83 3.00 -11.10
CA LEU A 103 7.22 4.29 -10.55
C LEU A 103 7.79 5.23 -11.64
N LEU A 104 8.55 4.69 -12.59
CA LEU A 104 9.18 5.47 -13.66
C LEU A 104 8.28 5.73 -14.88
N GLY A 105 7.04 5.24 -14.87
CA GLY A 105 6.15 5.33 -16.03
C GLY A 105 6.66 4.54 -17.26
N ASP A 106 7.41 3.46 -17.04
CA ASP A 106 8.00 2.64 -18.11
C ASP A 106 7.00 1.59 -18.62
N GLU A 107 6.36 1.87 -19.75
CA GLU A 107 5.35 1.01 -20.40
C GLU A 107 5.91 -0.36 -20.87
N THR A 108 7.20 -0.66 -20.67
CA THR A 108 7.74 -2.02 -20.83
C THR A 108 7.49 -2.92 -19.61
N ALA A 109 6.78 -2.45 -18.59
CA ALA A 109 6.25 -3.28 -17.51
C ALA A 109 5.20 -4.28 -18.04
N SER A 110 4.88 -5.32 -17.28
CA SER A 110 3.84 -6.28 -17.69
C SER A 110 2.39 -5.75 -17.55
N GLY A 111 2.21 -4.58 -16.95
CA GLY A 111 0.91 -4.00 -16.59
C GLY A 111 0.90 -2.47 -16.62
N PRO A 112 -0.12 -1.82 -16.02
CA PRO A 112 -0.25 -0.37 -16.00
C PRO A 112 0.86 0.31 -15.18
N VAL A 113 1.33 1.44 -15.65
CA VAL A 113 2.38 2.26 -15.01
C VAL A 113 1.86 3.65 -14.70
N LEU A 114 2.59 4.41 -13.86
CA LEU A 114 2.23 5.79 -13.58
C LEU A 114 2.23 6.61 -14.86
N LYS A 115 1.13 7.35 -15.08
CA LYS A 115 1.04 8.40 -16.11
C LYS A 115 0.89 9.78 -15.48
N SER A 116 1.46 9.91 -14.29
CA SER A 116 1.53 11.15 -13.54
C SER A 116 2.47 12.15 -14.21
N THR A 117 2.30 13.41 -13.84
CA THR A 117 2.99 14.56 -14.40
C THR A 117 3.56 15.42 -13.27
N LYS A 118 4.25 16.50 -13.65
CA LYS A 118 4.83 17.45 -12.69
C LYS A 118 3.81 18.21 -11.84
N GLU A 119 2.52 18.11 -12.18
CA GLU A 119 1.43 18.70 -11.41
C GLU A 119 0.76 17.67 -10.47
N SER A 120 1.04 16.38 -10.67
CA SER A 120 0.36 15.29 -9.97
C SER A 120 0.79 15.16 -8.51
N LYS A 121 -0.13 14.69 -7.68
CA LYS A 121 0.17 14.17 -6.34
C LYS A 121 0.24 12.65 -6.42
N VAL A 122 1.33 12.05 -5.97
CA VAL A 122 1.53 10.60 -6.02
C VAL A 122 1.55 10.04 -4.60
N PHE A 123 0.72 9.03 -4.33
CA PHE A 123 0.74 8.26 -3.10
C PHE A 123 1.35 6.88 -3.39
N VAL A 124 2.36 6.48 -2.62
CA VAL A 124 2.91 5.14 -2.67
C VAL A 124 2.70 4.50 -1.31
N TYR A 125 2.06 3.34 -1.29
CA TYR A 125 1.84 2.57 -0.06
C TYR A 125 2.38 1.16 -0.24
N MET A 126 3.31 0.79 0.63
CA MET A 126 3.96 -0.53 0.64
C MET A 126 3.76 -1.18 2.01
N VAL A 127 3.27 -2.42 2.02
CA VAL A 127 3.03 -3.19 3.24
C VAL A 127 3.52 -4.63 3.09
N GLY A 128 4.24 -5.11 4.10
CA GLY A 128 4.72 -6.48 4.14
C GLY A 128 5.99 -6.64 4.96
N HIS A 129 6.90 -7.49 4.49
CA HIS A 129 8.17 -7.72 5.19
C HIS A 129 9.21 -6.68 4.82
N GLY A 130 10.10 -6.39 5.77
CA GLY A 130 11.26 -5.55 5.57
C GLY A 130 12.46 -6.11 6.31
N ALA A 131 13.62 -5.53 6.03
CA ALA A 131 14.81 -5.66 6.83
C ALA A 131 15.64 -4.38 6.68
N PHE A 132 16.71 -4.26 7.46
CA PHE A 132 17.59 -3.10 7.38
C PHE A 132 18.09 -2.85 5.94
N GLY A 133 17.66 -1.73 5.35
CA GLY A 133 18.06 -1.25 4.03
C GLY A 133 17.49 -2.04 2.85
N MET A 134 16.50 -2.92 3.06
CA MET A 134 15.88 -3.68 1.98
C MET A 134 14.42 -4.10 2.26
N VAL A 135 13.69 -4.34 1.19
CA VAL A 135 12.35 -4.94 1.21
C VAL A 135 12.34 -6.15 0.26
N PRO A 136 12.15 -7.38 0.77
CA PRO A 136 12.02 -8.55 -0.08
C PRO A 136 10.69 -8.57 -0.84
N MET A 137 10.71 -9.04 -2.08
CA MET A 137 9.49 -9.31 -2.86
C MET A 137 8.99 -10.75 -2.65
N PRO A 138 7.70 -11.05 -2.89
CA PRO A 138 7.08 -12.33 -2.56
C PRO A 138 7.82 -13.57 -3.07
N ASP A 139 8.35 -13.52 -4.30
CA ASP A 139 9.18 -14.58 -4.84
C ASP A 139 10.63 -14.34 -4.41
N THR A 140 11.07 -15.13 -3.43
CA THR A 140 12.23 -14.90 -2.56
C THR A 140 13.60 -15.11 -3.22
N HIS A 141 13.73 -14.81 -4.51
CA HIS A 141 15.05 -14.72 -5.12
C HIS A 141 15.67 -13.37 -4.76
N THR A 142 16.90 -13.38 -4.23
CA THR A 142 17.57 -12.18 -3.68
C THR A 142 17.79 -11.08 -4.73
N ASP A 143 17.79 -11.45 -6.01
CA ASP A 143 17.84 -10.52 -7.14
C ASP A 143 16.55 -9.71 -7.32
N GLN A 144 15.47 -10.03 -6.61
CA GLN A 144 14.17 -9.33 -6.69
C GLN A 144 13.90 -8.43 -5.47
N TRP A 145 14.86 -8.20 -4.58
CA TRP A 145 14.68 -7.32 -3.42
C TRP A 145 14.85 -5.84 -3.79
N VAL A 146 14.00 -4.99 -3.24
CA VAL A 146 14.12 -3.52 -3.34
C VAL A 146 15.11 -3.06 -2.27
N TYR A 147 16.23 -2.51 -2.69
CA TYR A 147 17.21 -1.92 -1.77
C TYR A 147 17.00 -0.41 -1.62
N ALA A 148 17.40 0.14 -0.47
CA ALA A 148 17.23 1.56 -0.14
C ALA A 148 17.88 2.50 -1.17
N ASP A 149 19.09 2.18 -1.63
CA ASP A 149 19.82 2.95 -2.65
C ASP A 149 19.12 2.93 -4.01
N GLN A 150 18.54 1.79 -4.40
CA GLN A 150 17.77 1.66 -5.63
C GLN A 150 16.45 2.43 -5.57
N LEU A 151 15.77 2.41 -4.43
CA LEU A 151 14.55 3.18 -4.22
C LEU A 151 14.84 4.68 -4.28
N ASP A 152 15.87 5.16 -3.58
CA ASP A 152 16.30 6.55 -3.61
C ASP A 152 16.70 7.02 -5.03
N HIS A 153 17.46 6.19 -5.74
CA HIS A 153 17.79 6.46 -7.15
C HIS A 153 16.52 6.57 -8.02
N THR A 154 15.57 5.67 -7.84
CA THR A 154 14.30 5.68 -8.58
C THR A 154 13.48 6.93 -8.28
N LEU A 155 13.37 7.33 -7.00
CA LEU A 155 12.67 8.55 -6.59
C LEU A 155 13.34 9.81 -7.15
N THR A 156 14.68 9.83 -7.21
CA THR A 156 15.45 10.89 -7.88
C THR A 156 15.08 10.95 -9.36
N GLN A 157 15.07 9.82 -10.07
CA GLN A 157 14.69 9.77 -11.48
C GLN A 157 13.24 10.18 -11.72
N MET A 158 12.31 9.82 -10.84
CA MET A 158 10.91 10.27 -10.91
C MET A 158 10.83 11.80 -10.86
N LYS A 159 11.59 12.43 -9.95
CA LYS A 159 11.65 13.90 -9.83
C LYS A 159 12.28 14.55 -11.07
N GLU A 160 13.39 14.01 -11.58
CA GLU A 160 14.05 14.50 -12.80
C GLU A 160 13.15 14.40 -14.04
N LYS A 161 12.33 13.34 -14.13
CA LYS A 161 11.34 13.15 -15.18
C LYS A 161 10.08 14.00 -15.00
N GLY A 162 9.93 14.69 -13.86
CA GLY A 162 8.74 15.46 -13.53
C GLY A 162 7.50 14.58 -13.44
N LEU A 163 7.59 13.45 -12.74
CA LEU A 163 6.47 12.52 -12.55
C LEU A 163 5.58 12.86 -11.33
N PHE A 164 5.93 13.87 -10.55
CA PHE A 164 5.10 14.35 -9.44
C PHE A 164 5.45 15.79 -9.06
N LYS A 165 4.48 16.47 -8.45
CA LYS A 165 4.65 17.70 -7.67
C LYS A 165 4.95 17.40 -6.21
N GLU A 166 4.15 16.48 -5.64
CA GLU A 166 4.22 16.02 -4.26
C GLU A 166 4.10 14.50 -4.25
N LEU A 167 4.95 13.81 -3.50
CA LEU A 167 4.91 12.38 -3.30
C LEU A 167 4.82 12.06 -1.80
N LEU A 168 3.80 11.28 -1.44
CA LEU A 168 3.65 10.71 -0.11
C LEU A 168 3.98 9.22 -0.17
N PHE A 169 4.91 8.75 0.65
CA PHE A 169 5.30 7.34 0.71
C PHE A 169 4.99 6.79 2.10
N TYR A 170 4.00 5.89 2.21
CA TYR A 170 3.75 5.12 3.42
C TYR A 170 4.40 3.74 3.28
N MET A 171 5.30 3.39 4.20
CA MET A 171 5.97 2.10 4.22
C MET A 171 5.73 1.39 5.54
N ASP A 172 4.97 0.31 5.50
CA ASP A 172 4.67 -0.54 6.63
C ASP A 172 5.42 -1.88 6.54
N THR A 173 6.66 -1.84 7.02
CA THR A 173 7.54 -3.00 7.10
C THR A 173 8.44 -2.90 8.32
N ASP A 174 9.01 -4.04 8.74
CA ASP A 174 10.11 -4.08 9.70
C ASP A 174 11.28 -3.20 9.22
N GLU A 175 11.89 -2.49 10.17
CA GLU A 175 13.00 -1.56 9.96
C GLU A 175 12.79 -0.53 8.83
N SER A 176 11.54 -0.20 8.47
CA SER A 176 11.17 0.66 7.34
C SER A 176 11.86 2.03 7.34
N GLY A 177 12.13 2.61 8.51
CA GLY A 177 12.90 3.86 8.63
C GLY A 177 14.30 3.78 8.00
N SER A 178 14.89 2.57 7.91
CA SER A 178 16.20 2.37 7.27
C SER A 178 16.17 2.58 5.75
N MET A 179 15.01 2.45 5.10
CA MET A 179 14.86 2.61 3.65
C MET A 179 15.00 4.05 3.17
N PHE A 180 14.87 5.02 4.07
CA PHE A 180 14.90 6.45 3.76
C PHE A 180 16.03 7.20 4.47
N ASN A 181 16.93 6.49 5.16
CA ASN A 181 18.13 7.08 5.74
C ASN A 181 19.04 7.62 4.63
N GLY A 182 19.19 8.94 4.56
CA GLY A 182 20.03 9.59 3.54
C GLY A 182 19.40 9.68 2.15
N LEU A 183 18.06 9.68 2.06
CA LEU A 183 17.31 9.90 0.83
C LEU A 183 17.78 11.17 0.09
N HIS A 184 18.37 11.11 -1.09
CA HIS A 184 18.85 12.32 -1.77
C HIS A 184 17.71 13.17 -2.35
N ALA A 185 16.60 12.54 -2.72
CA ALA A 185 15.42 13.18 -3.31
C ALA A 185 14.44 13.75 -2.27
N HIS A 186 14.89 14.66 -1.39
CA HIS A 186 14.05 15.14 -0.30
C HIS A 186 12.92 16.12 -0.70
N ASP A 187 13.16 17.10 -1.59
CA ASP A 187 12.10 18.11 -1.83
C ASP A 187 10.92 17.51 -2.60
N GLY A 188 9.72 17.73 -2.06
CA GLY A 188 8.48 17.23 -2.62
C GLY A 188 8.16 15.79 -2.22
N ILE A 189 8.99 15.13 -1.39
CA ILE A 189 8.72 13.78 -0.89
C ILE A 189 8.55 13.81 0.63
N LEU A 190 7.45 13.22 1.11
CA LEU A 190 7.25 12.89 2.53
C LEU A 190 7.17 11.36 2.65
N ALA A 191 8.11 10.78 3.39
CA ALA A 191 8.08 9.36 3.74
C ALA A 191 7.64 9.17 5.20
N VAL A 192 6.68 8.28 5.42
CA VAL A 192 6.18 7.89 6.74
C VAL A 192 6.33 6.39 6.88
N THR A 193 7.00 5.96 7.94
CA THR A 193 7.42 4.57 8.13
C THR A 193 6.82 4.02 9.42
N SER A 194 6.40 2.75 9.41
CA SER A 194 5.80 2.11 10.59
C SER A 194 6.79 1.81 11.71
N ALA A 195 8.09 1.76 11.42
CA ALA A 195 9.12 1.46 12.39
C ALA A 195 10.40 2.28 12.19
N ARG A 196 11.14 2.48 13.28
CA ARG A 196 12.50 3.05 13.24
C ARG A 196 13.48 2.10 12.52
N PRO A 197 14.68 2.57 12.11
CA PRO A 197 15.66 1.72 11.42
C PRO A 197 16.12 0.45 12.16
N ASN A 198 15.80 0.30 13.44
CA ASN A 198 16.22 -0.80 14.31
C ASN A 198 15.04 -1.40 15.10
N GLU A 199 13.82 -1.26 14.57
CA GLU A 199 12.59 -1.67 15.20
C GLU A 199 11.72 -2.47 14.22
N SER A 200 10.99 -3.44 14.74
CA SER A 200 10.03 -4.23 13.97
C SER A 200 8.67 -3.52 13.90
N SER A 201 7.96 -3.76 12.81
CA SER A 201 6.55 -3.44 12.66
C SER A 201 5.68 -4.50 13.36
N TRP A 202 4.40 -4.21 13.57
CA TRP A 202 3.51 -5.09 14.34
C TRP A 202 2.25 -5.45 13.56
N ALA A 203 1.95 -6.75 13.48
CA ALA A 203 0.64 -7.22 13.07
C ALA A 203 -0.41 -6.92 14.16
N THR A 204 -1.64 -6.69 13.76
CA THR A 204 -2.77 -6.44 14.68
C THR A 204 -3.96 -7.31 14.34
N PHE A 205 -4.93 -7.37 15.26
CA PHE A 205 -6.11 -8.24 15.16
C PHE A 205 -5.74 -9.69 14.90
N CYS A 206 -4.93 -10.25 15.80
CA CYS A 206 -4.36 -11.58 15.70
C CYS A 206 -5.05 -12.57 16.66
N GLY A 207 -4.87 -13.87 16.43
CA GLY A 207 -5.25 -14.90 17.40
C GLY A 207 -6.75 -14.91 17.74
N ASN A 208 -7.10 -14.59 18.98
CA ASN A 208 -8.50 -14.55 19.43
C ASN A 208 -9.25 -13.30 18.95
N ASP A 209 -8.54 -12.27 18.51
CA ASP A 209 -9.14 -11.03 18.00
C ASP A 209 -9.43 -11.15 16.49
N ALA A 210 -8.80 -12.10 15.79
CA ALA A 210 -8.97 -12.35 14.36
C ALA A 210 -10.29 -13.08 14.03
N ILE A 211 -11.42 -12.53 14.48
CA ILE A 211 -12.75 -13.10 14.30
C ILE A 211 -13.56 -12.22 13.34
N VAL A 212 -14.05 -12.83 12.26
CA VAL A 212 -14.96 -12.21 11.29
C VAL A 212 -16.19 -13.09 11.13
N ASN A 213 -17.38 -12.51 11.18
CA ASN A 213 -18.68 -13.18 11.15
C ASN A 213 -18.71 -14.45 12.02
N SER A 214 -18.20 -14.34 13.26
CA SER A 214 -18.06 -15.43 14.24
C SER A 214 -17.12 -16.59 13.88
N LEU A 215 -16.37 -16.48 12.77
CA LEU A 215 -15.35 -17.45 12.39
C LEU A 215 -13.94 -16.88 12.62
N LYS A 216 -13.02 -17.73 13.06
CA LYS A 216 -11.61 -17.39 13.18
C LYS A 216 -10.98 -17.39 11.78
N ILE A 217 -10.28 -16.31 11.43
CA ILE A 217 -9.54 -16.22 10.16
C ILE A 217 -8.27 -17.09 10.20
N GLY A 218 -7.65 -17.26 11.37
CA GLY A 218 -6.44 -18.09 11.51
C GLY A 218 -5.15 -17.40 11.06
N ALA A 219 -5.21 -16.08 10.80
CA ALA A 219 -4.10 -15.18 10.55
C ALA A 219 -4.44 -13.79 11.13
N CYS A 220 -3.47 -12.89 11.25
CA CYS A 220 -3.74 -11.49 11.61
C CYS A 220 -4.47 -10.76 10.48
N LEU A 221 -5.39 -9.85 10.81
CA LEU A 221 -6.23 -9.16 9.81
C LEU A 221 -5.58 -7.93 9.16
N GLY A 222 -4.51 -7.41 9.75
CA GLY A 222 -3.76 -6.27 9.23
C GLY A 222 -2.53 -5.98 10.08
N THR A 223 -1.87 -4.85 9.81
CA THR A 223 -0.75 -4.33 10.60
C THR A 223 -1.14 -3.04 11.32
N GLN A 224 -0.53 -2.80 12.49
CA GLN A 224 -0.94 -1.72 13.38
C GLN A 224 -0.86 -0.34 12.72
N PHE A 225 0.25 -0.03 12.05
CA PHE A 225 0.40 1.24 11.34
C PHE A 225 -0.66 1.38 10.25
N SER A 226 -0.86 0.33 9.45
CA SER A 226 -1.83 0.33 8.36
C SER A 226 -3.26 0.53 8.84
N ILE A 227 -3.69 -0.21 9.86
CA ILE A 227 -4.99 -0.03 10.50
C ILE A 227 -5.17 1.39 11.03
N ASN A 228 -4.16 1.94 11.71
CA ASN A 228 -4.26 3.25 12.32
C ASN A 228 -4.53 4.35 11.28
N TRP A 229 -3.73 4.43 10.20
CA TRP A 229 -3.92 5.49 9.20
C TRP A 229 -5.18 5.30 8.37
N MET A 230 -5.56 4.05 8.08
CA MET A 230 -6.78 3.75 7.33
C MET A 230 -8.02 4.10 8.14
N GLN A 231 -8.10 3.70 9.42
CA GLN A 231 -9.22 4.04 10.28
C GLN A 231 -9.31 5.54 10.49
N ASP A 232 -8.19 6.21 10.74
CA ASP A 232 -8.14 7.67 10.83
C ASP A 232 -8.73 8.34 9.57
N SER A 233 -8.33 7.86 8.38
CA SER A 233 -8.85 8.33 7.10
C SER A 233 -10.33 7.99 6.84
N GLU A 234 -10.89 6.96 7.51
CA GLU A 234 -12.32 6.64 7.47
C GLU A 234 -13.15 7.59 8.35
N TYR A 235 -12.61 8.00 9.51
CA TYR A 235 -13.32 8.84 10.48
C TYR A 235 -13.19 10.33 10.20
N HIS A 236 -12.04 10.78 9.69
CA HIS A 236 -11.77 12.18 9.42
C HIS A 236 -11.97 12.51 7.95
N HIS A 237 -12.56 13.67 7.68
CA HIS A 237 -12.72 14.14 6.31
C HIS A 237 -11.42 14.79 5.82
N ARG A 238 -10.99 14.42 4.60
CA ARG A 238 -9.82 15.00 3.91
C ARG A 238 -9.84 16.53 3.76
N GLU A 239 -11.01 17.16 3.91
CA GLU A 239 -11.17 18.62 3.82
C GLU A 239 -10.75 19.31 5.12
N THR A 240 -10.70 18.57 6.23
CA THR A 240 -10.45 19.09 7.58
C THR A 240 -9.15 18.61 8.19
N GLU A 241 -8.62 17.47 7.73
CA GLU A 241 -7.36 16.90 8.21
C GLU A 241 -6.27 17.01 7.15
N ASN A 242 -5.06 17.37 7.58
CA ASN A 242 -3.87 17.33 6.74
C ASN A 242 -2.94 16.17 7.16
N ILE A 243 -1.99 15.81 6.30
CA ILE A 243 -1.09 14.68 6.54
C ILE A 243 -0.26 14.84 7.83
N HIS A 244 0.09 16.05 8.23
CA HIS A 244 0.85 16.25 9.47
C HIS A 244 0.00 15.89 10.71
N ASP A 245 -1.31 16.20 10.69
CA ASP A 245 -2.23 15.85 11.77
C ASP A 245 -2.39 14.33 11.86
N GLN A 246 -2.66 13.66 10.74
CA GLN A 246 -2.74 12.19 10.67
C GLN A 246 -1.46 11.53 11.18
N VAL A 247 -0.29 11.98 10.70
CA VAL A 247 1.01 11.43 11.13
C VAL A 247 1.20 11.60 12.65
N SER A 248 0.71 12.68 13.23
CA SER A 248 0.78 12.91 14.69
C SER A 248 -0.17 12.03 15.50
N ILE A 249 -1.22 11.48 14.88
CA ILE A 249 -2.18 10.55 15.51
C ILE A 249 -1.66 9.11 15.45
N ILE A 250 -1.03 8.72 14.33
CA ILE A 250 -0.68 7.32 14.06
C ILE A 250 0.73 6.89 14.51
N GLN A 251 1.63 7.85 14.81
CA GLN A 251 2.99 7.62 15.34
C GLN A 251 3.06 7.69 16.87
#